data_AF-A0A0X8LB83-F1
#
_entry.id   AF-A0A0X8LB83-F1
#
_cell.length_a   1.000
_cell.length_b   1.000
_cell.length_c   1.000
_cell.angle_alpha   90.00
_cell.angle_beta   90.00
_cell.angle_gamma   90.00
#
_symmetry.space_group_name_H-M   'P 1'
#
loop_
_entity.id
_entity.type
_entity.pdbx_description
1 polymer ?
#
loop_
_entity_poly.entity_id
_entity_poly.type
_entity_poly.pdbx_seq_one_letter_code
_entity_poly.pdbx_strand_id
1 'polypeptide(L)'
;MAAPAYIYTIACVAVMLGEPEAWLEEITLMNLEPEDGRLQIVDRLDPDRAESNTVTAFTEAGIEALREAIAEVKQGQRRTL
;
A
#
# COMPACT_ATOMS: atom_id res chain seq x y z
N MET A 1 -6.11 -19.25 -6.63
CA MET A 1 -5.51 -17.93 -6.78
C MET A 1 -5.54 -17.55 -8.25
N ALA A 2 -6.30 -16.52 -8.61
CA ALA A 2 -6.21 -15.94 -9.94
C ALA A 2 -4.97 -15.04 -9.97
N ALA A 3 -4.16 -15.12 -11.03
CA ALA A 3 -3.05 -14.20 -11.20
C ALA A 3 -3.61 -12.77 -11.34
N PRO A 4 -3.11 -11.79 -10.57
CA PRO A 4 -3.59 -10.43 -10.69
C PRO A 4 -3.29 -9.92 -12.11
N ALA A 5 -4.33 -9.48 -12.81
CA ALA A 5 -4.18 -8.91 -14.16
C ALA A 5 -3.56 -7.51 -14.13
N TYR A 6 -3.71 -6.82 -12.99
CA TYR A 6 -3.26 -5.46 -12.78
C TYR A 6 -2.72 -5.29 -11.35
N ILE A 7 -1.78 -4.37 -11.22
CA ILE A 7 -1.31 -3.83 -9.95
C ILE A 7 -1.48 -2.32 -9.96
N TYR A 8 -1.80 -1.75 -8.81
CA TYR A 8 -2.14 -0.34 -8.65
C TYR A 8 -1.12 0.32 -7.75
N THR A 9 -0.46 1.37 -8.23
CA THR A 9 0.48 2.13 -7.40
C THR A 9 -0.24 2.81 -6.25
N ILE A 10 0.49 3.11 -5.17
CA ILE A 10 -0.09 3.78 -3.99
C ILE A 10 -0.72 5.14 -4.34
N ALA A 11 -0.15 5.88 -5.30
CA ALA A 11 -0.75 7.09 -5.83
C ALA A 11 -2.13 6.83 -6.48
N CYS A 12 -2.27 5.73 -7.23
CA CYS A 12 -3.56 5.34 -7.82
C CYS A 12 -4.56 4.94 -6.72
N VAL A 13 -4.12 4.16 -5.74
CA VAL A 13 -4.95 3.72 -4.61
C VAL A 13 -5.37 4.90 -3.73
N ALA A 14 -4.51 5.89 -3.52
CA ALA A 14 -4.83 7.14 -2.82
C ALA A 14 -6.02 7.86 -3.45
N VAL A 15 -6.04 7.96 -4.78
CA VAL A 15 -7.18 8.52 -5.52
C VAL A 15 -8.43 7.64 -5.38
N MET A 16 -8.28 6.32 -5.45
CA MET A 16 -9.40 5.37 -5.32
C MET A 16 -10.04 5.38 -3.93
N LEU A 17 -9.24 5.56 -2.87
CA LEU A 17 -9.70 5.54 -1.48
C LEU A 17 -10.08 6.93 -0.97
N GLY A 18 -9.65 8.00 -1.65
CA GLY A 18 -9.85 9.38 -1.20
C GLY A 18 -8.99 9.74 0.00
N GLU A 19 -7.85 9.07 0.17
CA GLU A 19 -6.96 9.19 1.32
C GLU A 19 -5.57 9.68 0.89
N PRO A 20 -4.84 10.40 1.75
CA PRO A 20 -3.51 10.91 1.40
C PRO A 20 -2.49 9.78 1.28
N GLU A 21 -1.68 9.82 0.21
CA GLU A 21 -0.67 8.80 -0.11
C GLU A 21 0.30 8.54 1.05
N ALA A 22 0.83 9.60 1.67
CA ALA A 22 1.76 9.48 2.79
C ALA A 22 1.14 8.73 3.98
N TRP A 23 -0.15 8.92 4.23
CA TRP A 23 -0.86 8.23 5.31
C TRP A 23 -1.12 6.76 4.98
N LEU A 24 -1.49 6.48 3.72
CA LEU A 24 -1.61 5.11 3.24
C LEU A 24 -0.28 4.36 3.31
N GLU A 25 0.84 5.03 3.04
CA GLU A 25 2.18 4.45 3.12
C GLU A 25 2.49 4.00 4.56
N GLU A 26 2.20 4.85 5.55
CA GLU A 26 2.36 4.51 6.98
C GLU A 26 1.52 3.29 7.37
N ILE A 27 0.24 3.26 7.00
CA ILE A 27 -0.65 2.13 7.30
C ILE A 27 -0.13 0.86 6.63
N THR A 28 0.27 0.96 5.37
CA THR A 28 0.77 -0.15 4.56
C THR A 28 2.06 -0.74 5.13
N LEU A 29 2.95 0.10 5.66
CA LEU A 29 4.20 -0.35 6.29
C LEU A 29 3.96 -1.04 7.63
N MET A 30 2.94 -0.63 8.38
CA MET A 30 2.67 -1.17 9.71
C MET A 30 1.75 -2.39 9.73
N ASN A 31 0.87 -2.53 8.72
CA ASN A 31 -0.23 -3.50 8.79
C ASN A 31 -0.27 -4.51 7.64
N LEU A 32 0.52 -4.33 6.57
CA LEU A 32 0.49 -5.22 5.41
C LEU A 32 1.86 -5.84 5.13
N GLU A 33 1.85 -7.14 4.90
CA GLU A 33 2.98 -7.92 4.43
C GLU A 33 2.91 -8.14 2.92
N PRO A 34 3.99 -8.61 2.27
CA PRO A 34 3.96 -8.92 0.84
C PRO A 34 2.88 -9.94 0.45
N GLU A 35 2.57 -10.87 1.36
CA GLU A 35 1.58 -11.93 1.16
C GLU A 35 0.15 -11.40 1.11
N ASP A 36 -0.12 -10.26 1.74
CA ASP A 36 -1.41 -9.57 1.65
C ASP A 36 -1.63 -8.89 0.30
N GLY A 37 -0.63 -8.93 -0.59
CA GLY A 37 -0.73 -8.35 -1.93
C GLY A 37 -0.19 -6.92 -2.02
N ARG A 38 0.61 -6.50 -1.02
CA ARG A 38 1.47 -5.31 -1.05
C ARG A 38 2.78 -5.64 -1.76
N LEU A 39 3.15 -4.87 -2.77
CA LEU A 39 4.36 -5.08 -3.56
C LEU A 39 5.18 -3.80 -3.64
N GLN A 40 6.49 -3.96 -3.82
CA GLN A 40 7.40 -2.87 -4.14
C GLN A 40 7.78 -2.97 -5.62
N ILE A 41 7.55 -1.91 -6.38
CA ILE A 41 7.97 -1.78 -7.78
C ILE A 41 9.29 -1.03 -7.80
N VAL A 42 10.33 -1.62 -8.38
CA VAL A 42 11.58 -0.91 -8.67
C VAL A 42 11.40 -0.12 -9.97
N ASP A 43 11.22 1.19 -9.86
CA ASP A 43 11.03 2.09 -11.01
C ASP A 43 12.36 2.37 -11.72
N ARG A 44 13.42 2.58 -10.95
CA ARG A 44 14.77 2.78 -11.47
C ARG A 44 15.78 1.97 -10.68
N LEU A 45 16.47 1.09 -11.40
CA LEU A 45 17.64 0.39 -10.90
C LEU A 45 18.87 1.24 -11.20
N ASP A 46 19.45 1.82 -10.15
CA ASP A 46 20.68 2.60 -10.25
C ASP A 46 21.80 1.81 -9.54
N PRO A 47 22.81 1.31 -10.27
CA PRO A 47 23.84 0.44 -9.72
C PRO A 47 24.81 1.16 -8.76
N ASP A 48 24.83 2.50 -8.78
CA ASP A 48 25.72 3.33 -7.95
C ASP A 48 24.99 3.97 -6.76
N ARG A 49 23.67 3.80 -6.64
CA ARG A 49 22.88 4.24 -5.48
C ARG A 49 22.43 3.04 -4.64
N ALA A 50 22.67 3.13 -3.34
CA ALA A 50 22.22 2.14 -2.37
C ALA A 50 20.68 2.03 -2.30
N GLU A 51 19.97 3.09 -2.69
CA GLU A 51 18.51 3.17 -2.64
C GLU A 51 17.98 3.21 -4.07
N SER A 52 17.48 2.05 -4.53
CA SER A 52 16.71 1.99 -5.78
C SER A 52 15.41 2.78 -5.59
N ASN A 53 14.97 3.50 -6.62
CA ASN A 53 13.70 4.23 -6.53
C ASN A 53 12.57 3.21 -6.55
N THR A 54 11.97 2.92 -5.39
CA THR A 54 10.87 1.97 -5.27
C THR A 54 9.55 2.67 -5.01
N VAL A 55 8.48 2.09 -5.56
CA VAL A 55 7.12 2.59 -5.43
C VAL A 55 6.25 1.48 -4.87
N THR A 56 5.50 1.79 -3.80
CA THR A 56 4.53 0.87 -3.22
C THR A 56 3.35 0.67 -4.17
N ALA A 57 2.94 -0.58 -4.36
CA ALA A 57 1.81 -0.96 -5.20
C ALA A 57 1.03 -2.13 -4.61
N PHE A 58 -0.19 -2.33 -5.09
CA PHE A 58 -1.13 -3.28 -4.54
C PHE A 58 -1.79 -4.10 -5.64
N THR A 59 -2.01 -5.37 -5.35
CA THR A 59 -3.00 -6.18 -6.06
C THR A 59 -4.41 -5.81 -5.62
N GLU A 60 -5.45 -6.30 -6.31
CA GLU A 60 -6.84 -6.11 -5.85
C GLU A 60 -7.06 -6.65 -4.43
N ALA A 61 -6.48 -7.82 -4.11
CA ALA A 61 -6.55 -8.38 -2.77
C ALA A 61 -5.83 -7.48 -1.74
N GLY A 62 -4.70 -6.89 -2.12
CA GLY A 62 -3.97 -5.94 -1.25
C GLY A 62 -4.71 -4.64 -1.01
N ILE A 63 -5.51 -4.17 -1.98
CA ILE A 63 -6.39 -3.01 -1.77
C ILE A 63 -7.47 -3.35 -0.75
N GLU A 64 -8.07 -4.54 -0.82
CA GLU A 64 -9.08 -4.96 0.15
C GLU A 64 -8.49 -5.12 1.55
N ALA A 65 -7.31 -5.74 1.68
CA ALA A 65 -6.59 -5.82 2.96
C ALA A 65 -6.25 -4.42 3.50
N LEU A 66 -5.85 -3.48 2.64
CA LEU A 66 -5.59 -2.10 3.02
C LEU A 66 -6.86 -1.39 3.51
N ARG A 67 -8.03 -1.65 2.92
CA ARG A 67 -9.31 -1.10 3.40
C ARG A 67 -9.64 -1.58 4.81
N GLU A 68 -9.40 -2.85 5.10
CA GLU A 68 -9.60 -3.41 6.44
C GLU A 68 -8.66 -2.75 7.45
N ALA A 69 -7.36 -2.65 7.13
CA ALA A 69 -6.38 -1.98 7.99
C ALA A 69 -6.75 -0.49 8.23
N ILE A 70 -7.18 0.24 7.21
CA ILE A 70 -7.67 1.62 7.35
C ILE A 70 -8.87 1.69 8.30
N ALA A 71 -9.82 0.77 8.17
CA ALA A 71 -10.99 0.73 9.02
C ALA A 71 -10.60 0.48 10.49
N GLU A 72 -9.67 -0.43 10.74
CA GLU A 72 -9.16 -0.72 12.08
C GLU A 72 -8.45 0.49 12.69
N VAL A 73 -7.56 1.15 11.94
CA VAL A 73 -6.85 2.36 12.40
C VAL A 73 -7.84 3.47 12.75
N LYS A 74 -8.83 3.72 11.89
CA LYS A 74 -9.88 4.73 12.14
C LYS A 74 -10.75 4.38 13.35
N GLN A 75 -11.07 3.10 13.55
CA GLN A 75 -11.81 2.65 14.73
C GLN A 75 -10.98 2.78 16.01
N GLY A 76 -9.68 2.47 15.96
CA GLY A 76 -8.73 2.66 17.06
C GLY A 76 -8.62 4.12 17.48
N GLN A 77 -8.51 5.04 16.52
CA GLN A 77 -8.51 6.49 16.74
C GLN A 77 -9.78 7.01 17.40
N ARG A 78 -10.92 6.36 17.15
CA ARG A 78 -12.22 6.73 17.73
C ARG A 78 -12.42 6.25 19.16
N ARG A 79 -11.57 5.33 19.65
CA ARG A 79 -11.61 4.81 21.04
C ARG A 79 -10.72 5.59 22.00
N THR A 80 -9.81 6.41 21.49
CA THR A 80 -8.89 7.27 22.27
C THR A 80 -9.38 8.72 22.41
N LEU A 81 -10.58 9.03 21.89
CA LEU A 81 -11.29 10.31 22.02
C LEU A 81 -12.50 10.14 22.95
#